data_AF-A0A9E5ESZ8-F1
#
_entry.id   AF-A0A9E5ESZ8-F1
#
_cell.length_a   1.000
_cell.length_b   1.000
_cell.length_c   1.000
_cell.angle_alpha   90.00
_cell.angle_beta   90.00
_cell.angle_gamma   90.00
#
_symmetry.space_group_name_H-M   'P 1'
#
loop_
_entity.id
_entity.type
_entity.pdbx_description
1 polymer ?
#
loop_
_entity_poly.entity_id
_entity_poly.type
_entity_poly.pdbx_seq_one_letter_code
_entity_poly.pdbx_strand_id
1 'polypeptide(L)'
;MGLRFALADPNVIIGRSPNCQIYIDNASVSRQHARIDRDEEGIYLATDLQSTNGTFVNDVPANQTIIKDGDYLKVGNCIYRFLAGGNIEADYHEVIYNLTIIDALTSCPNKRFFNEFLDREISRSNRHKRPLSVLMIDLDNFKAVNDSMGHLAGDSALKAMAALIRETIRREELFSRFGGEEFAIILPETKIEQAVILAEKIRSIVENNQFDFESKKFNITVSIGVATTEGDPPVTMDQLIQQSDARLYLAKNSGRNRVVFQSMPS
;
A
#
# COMPACT_ATOMS: atom_id res chain seq x y z
N MET A 1 -10.70 -0.93 9.96
CA MET A 1 -11.00 -1.08 8.53
C MET A 1 -11.96 -2.26 8.40
N GLY A 2 -13.17 -2.04 7.85
CA GLY A 2 -14.18 -3.10 7.72
C GLY A 2 -13.82 -4.10 6.61
N LEU A 3 -14.32 -5.34 6.72
CA LEU A 3 -14.20 -6.36 5.67
C LEU A 3 -15.08 -5.96 4.48
N ARG A 4 -14.54 -6.03 3.25
CA ARG A 4 -15.28 -5.78 2.00
C ARG A 4 -15.41 -7.10 1.23
N PHE A 5 -16.60 -7.36 0.70
CA PHE A 5 -16.89 -8.53 -0.12
C PHE A 5 -17.37 -8.08 -1.50
N ALA A 6 -16.86 -8.70 -2.56
CA ALA A 6 -17.30 -8.42 -3.92
C ALA A 6 -18.48 -9.32 -4.29
N LEU A 7 -19.52 -8.76 -4.91
CA LEU A 7 -20.67 -9.49 -5.42
C LEU A 7 -20.43 -9.87 -6.90
N ALA A 8 -19.53 -10.84 -7.10
CA ALA A 8 -19.12 -11.28 -8.43
C ALA A 8 -20.14 -12.23 -9.10
N ASP A 9 -20.85 -13.02 -8.31
CA ASP A 9 -21.86 -13.96 -8.78
C ASP A 9 -23.26 -13.33 -8.78
N PRO A 10 -24.16 -13.73 -9.70
CA PRO A 10 -25.55 -13.25 -9.70
C PRO A 10 -26.36 -13.74 -8.49
N ASN A 11 -25.91 -14.78 -7.80
CA ASN A 11 -26.54 -15.29 -6.59
C ASN A 11 -25.46 -15.51 -5.53
N VAL A 12 -25.42 -14.64 -4.52
CA VAL A 12 -24.41 -14.66 -3.45
C VAL A 12 -25.06 -15.08 -2.14
N ILE A 13 -24.59 -16.17 -1.54
CA ILE A 13 -25.03 -16.61 -0.22
C ILE A 13 -24.09 -16.06 0.84
N ILE A 14 -24.70 -15.49 1.89
CA ILE A 14 -24.04 -14.95 3.07
C ILE A 14 -24.31 -15.87 4.25
N GLY A 15 -23.28 -16.29 4.99
CA GLY A 15 -23.46 -17.11 6.18
C GLY A 15 -22.17 -17.48 6.89
N ARG A 16 -22.30 -18.16 8.03
CA ARG A 16 -21.14 -18.70 8.77
C ARG A 16 -20.65 -20.06 8.26
N SER A 17 -21.24 -20.62 7.21
CA SER A 17 -20.71 -21.83 6.59
C SER A 17 -19.54 -21.43 5.68
N PRO A 18 -18.38 -22.10 5.75
CA PRO A 18 -17.23 -21.81 4.88
C PRO A 18 -17.54 -22.01 3.38
N ASN A 19 -18.65 -22.69 3.07
CA ASN A 19 -19.12 -22.89 1.69
C ASN A 19 -19.96 -21.72 1.14
N CYS A 20 -20.20 -20.67 1.94
CA CYS A 20 -20.87 -19.46 1.46
C CYS A 20 -19.88 -18.59 0.69
N GLN A 21 -20.33 -17.93 -0.37
CA GLN A 21 -19.51 -16.96 -1.11
C GLN A 21 -19.05 -15.81 -0.21
N ILE A 22 -19.91 -15.38 0.71
CA ILE A 22 -19.55 -14.45 1.79
C ILE A 22 -19.58 -15.21 3.11
N TYR A 23 -18.39 -15.59 3.56
CA TYR A 23 -18.17 -16.23 4.86
C TYR A 23 -18.05 -15.19 5.98
N ILE A 24 -18.92 -15.28 6.98
CA ILE A 24 -18.89 -14.46 8.19
C ILE A 24 -18.74 -15.36 9.40
N ASP A 25 -17.56 -15.35 10.01
CA ASP A 25 -17.29 -16.08 11.25
C ASP A 25 -17.89 -15.35 12.46
N ASN A 26 -19.21 -15.48 12.64
CA ASN A 26 -19.92 -14.87 13.75
C ASN A 26 -21.07 -15.78 14.24
N ALA A 27 -21.16 -15.98 15.55
CA ALA A 27 -22.18 -16.84 16.16
C ALA A 27 -23.61 -16.32 15.95
N SER A 28 -23.81 -15.01 15.75
CA SER A 28 -25.11 -14.42 15.43
C SER A 28 -25.55 -14.70 13.98
N VAL A 29 -24.70 -15.29 13.15
CA VAL A 29 -24.99 -15.56 11.73
C VAL A 29 -25.29 -17.05 11.52
N SER A 30 -26.49 -17.38 11.00
CA SER A 30 -26.85 -18.71 10.50
C SER A 30 -25.85 -19.28 9.48
N ARG A 31 -25.82 -20.62 9.34
CA ARG A 31 -24.92 -21.31 8.39
C ARG A 31 -25.10 -20.82 6.96
N GLN A 32 -26.35 -20.66 6.55
CA GLN A 32 -26.80 -19.84 5.42
C GLN A 32 -27.80 -18.85 6.01
N HIS A 33 -27.55 -17.56 5.85
CA HIS A 33 -28.28 -16.52 6.58
C HIS A 33 -29.11 -15.67 5.65
N ALA A 34 -28.47 -15.13 4.61
CA ALA A 34 -29.10 -14.27 3.64
C ALA A 34 -28.59 -14.63 2.25
N ARG A 35 -29.35 -14.25 1.24
CA ARG A 35 -28.95 -14.30 -0.16
C ARG A 35 -29.11 -12.92 -0.78
N ILE A 36 -28.16 -12.54 -1.61
CA ILE A 36 -28.26 -11.39 -2.49
C ILE A 36 -28.32 -11.92 -3.91
N ASP A 37 -29.43 -11.65 -4.59
CA ASP A 37 -29.64 -12.01 -5.99
C ASP A 37 -29.53 -10.75 -6.86
N ARG A 38 -28.91 -10.84 -8.03
CA ARG A 38 -28.87 -9.80 -9.05
C ARG A 38 -29.70 -10.25 -10.25
N ASP A 39 -30.71 -9.48 -10.61
CA ASP A 39 -31.55 -9.78 -11.78
C ASP A 39 -30.90 -9.32 -13.10
N GLU A 40 -31.58 -9.59 -14.22
CA GLU A 40 -31.14 -9.25 -15.57
C GLU A 40 -31.09 -7.72 -15.82
N GLU A 41 -31.83 -6.94 -15.04
CA GLU A 41 -31.84 -5.47 -15.08
C GLU A 41 -30.76 -4.85 -14.17
N GLY A 42 -30.03 -5.68 -13.42
CA GLY A 42 -28.96 -5.26 -12.51
C GLY A 42 -29.44 -4.80 -11.14
N ILE A 43 -30.70 -5.05 -10.78
CA ILE A 43 -31.27 -4.78 -9.47
C ILE A 43 -30.84 -5.88 -8.51
N TYR A 44 -30.45 -5.48 -7.30
CA TYR A 44 -30.06 -6.39 -6.24
C TYR A 44 -31.22 -6.60 -5.26
N LEU A 45 -31.48 -7.86 -4.92
CA LEU A 45 -32.54 -8.30 -4.01
C LEU A 45 -31.93 -9.05 -2.83
N ALA A 46 -32.18 -8.55 -1.62
CA ALA A 46 -31.81 -9.23 -0.38
C ALA A 46 -32.96 -10.12 0.11
N THR A 47 -32.64 -11.38 0.40
CA THR A 47 -33.60 -12.37 0.90
C THR A 47 -33.04 -13.05 2.13
N ASP A 48 -33.78 -13.02 3.24
CA ASP A 48 -33.50 -13.82 4.43
C ASP A 48 -33.74 -15.31 4.13
N LEU A 49 -32.77 -16.15 4.47
CA LEU A 49 -32.85 -17.61 4.28
C LEU A 49 -33.35 -18.31 5.55
N GLN A 50 -34.41 -17.77 6.17
CA GLN A 50 -34.96 -18.22 7.45
C GLN A 50 -33.90 -18.23 8.55
N SER A 51 -33.17 -17.12 8.66
CA SER A 51 -32.08 -17.00 9.63
C SER A 51 -32.61 -16.86 11.06
N THR A 52 -31.80 -17.25 12.05
CA THR A 52 -32.22 -17.22 13.46
C THR A 52 -32.36 -15.79 14.00
N ASN A 53 -31.51 -14.87 13.52
CA ASN A 53 -31.45 -13.48 14.02
C ASN A 53 -31.96 -12.44 13.01
N GLY A 54 -32.51 -12.91 11.88
CA GLY A 54 -33.08 -12.07 10.84
C GLY A 54 -32.05 -11.35 9.98
N THR A 55 -32.47 -11.09 8.74
CA THR A 55 -31.81 -10.19 7.79
C THR A 55 -32.66 -8.94 7.61
N PHE A 56 -32.04 -7.77 7.60
CA PHE A 56 -32.73 -6.50 7.46
C PHE A 56 -32.02 -5.58 6.47
N VAL A 57 -32.77 -4.85 5.65
CA VAL A 57 -32.28 -3.74 4.83
C VAL A 57 -32.85 -2.45 5.42
N ASN A 58 -31.99 -1.55 5.91
CA ASN A 58 -32.39 -0.31 6.60
C ASN A 58 -33.47 -0.55 7.68
N ASP A 59 -33.23 -1.56 8.54
CA ASP A 59 -34.14 -2.01 9.62
C ASP A 59 -35.48 -2.61 9.16
N VAL A 60 -35.71 -2.75 7.86
CA VAL A 60 -36.87 -3.47 7.30
C VAL A 60 -36.49 -4.94 7.05
N PRO A 61 -37.31 -5.93 7.48
CA PRO A 61 -37.02 -7.34 7.21
C PRO A 61 -36.82 -7.63 5.72
N ALA A 62 -35.71 -8.30 5.39
CA ALA A 62 -35.32 -8.58 4.03
C ALA A 62 -36.06 -9.81 3.48
N ASN A 63 -37.19 -9.60 2.82
CA ASN A 63 -37.92 -10.65 2.08
C ASN A 63 -38.05 -10.23 0.62
N GLN A 64 -37.11 -10.68 -0.22
CA GLN A 64 -36.95 -10.21 -1.60
C GLN A 64 -36.96 -8.67 -1.69
N THR A 65 -36.26 -8.04 -0.76
CA THR A 65 -36.24 -6.58 -0.63
C THR A 65 -35.15 -6.01 -1.53
N ILE A 66 -35.52 -5.03 -2.36
CA ILE A 66 -34.57 -4.32 -3.21
C ILE A 66 -33.56 -3.61 -2.31
N ILE A 67 -32.28 -3.85 -2.55
CA ILE A 67 -31.17 -3.16 -1.89
C ILE A 67 -30.50 -2.21 -2.87
N LYS A 68 -30.38 -0.94 -2.47
CA LYS A 68 -29.81 0.14 -3.28
C LYS A 68 -28.49 0.58 -2.70
N ASP A 69 -27.71 1.27 -3.54
CA ASP A 69 -26.44 1.84 -3.10
C ASP A 69 -26.62 2.72 -1.85
N GLY A 70 -25.74 2.50 -0.87
CA GLY A 70 -25.76 3.21 0.40
C GLY A 70 -26.62 2.55 1.49
N ASP A 71 -27.50 1.61 1.13
CA ASP A 71 -28.34 0.90 2.09
C ASP A 71 -27.51 0.05 3.05
N TYR A 72 -28.02 -0.14 4.27
CA TYR A 72 -27.42 -0.99 5.28
C TYR A 72 -28.10 -2.36 5.29
N LEU A 73 -27.33 -3.41 5.05
CA LEU A 73 -27.72 -4.80 5.22
C LEU A 73 -27.25 -5.31 6.58
N LYS A 74 -28.20 -5.65 7.45
CA LYS A 74 -27.94 -6.32 8.73
C LYS A 74 -28.14 -7.82 8.58
N VAL A 75 -27.14 -8.59 9.00
CA VAL A 75 -27.10 -10.06 8.99
C VAL A 75 -26.73 -10.49 10.41
N GLY A 76 -27.72 -10.91 11.20
CA GLY A 76 -27.55 -11.08 12.65
C GLY A 76 -27.14 -9.77 13.32
N ASN A 77 -25.99 -9.76 14.00
CA ASN A 77 -25.44 -8.54 14.63
C ASN A 77 -24.41 -7.82 13.75
N CYS A 78 -24.13 -8.32 12.54
CA CYS A 78 -23.22 -7.69 11.60
C CYS A 78 -23.98 -6.72 10.71
N ILE A 79 -23.45 -5.50 10.53
CA ILE A 79 -24.02 -4.47 9.66
C ILE A 79 -23.03 -4.22 8.53
N TYR A 80 -23.53 -4.30 7.30
CA TYR A 80 -22.80 -4.06 6.08
C TYR A 80 -23.45 -2.90 5.34
N ARG A 81 -22.65 -2.06 4.68
CA ARG A 81 -23.14 -1.05 3.75
C ARG A 81 -23.04 -1.62 2.34
N PHE A 82 -24.13 -1.61 1.60
CA PHE A 82 -24.19 -2.06 0.23
C PHE A 82 -23.66 -0.98 -0.71
N LEU A 83 -22.85 -1.40 -1.68
CA LEU A 83 -22.22 -0.53 -2.68
C LEU A 83 -22.49 -1.14 -4.07
N ALA A 84 -23.32 -0.51 -4.88
CA ALA A 84 -23.60 -0.97 -6.24
C ALA A 84 -22.63 -0.33 -7.24
N GLY A 85 -22.06 -1.14 -8.14
CA GLY A 85 -21.22 -0.65 -9.22
C GLY A 85 -22.01 0.26 -10.17
N GLY A 86 -21.49 1.46 -10.42
CA GLY A 86 -22.16 2.54 -11.15
C GLY A 86 -22.14 3.89 -10.44
N ASN A 87 -21.66 3.96 -9.20
CA ASN A 87 -21.40 5.24 -8.55
C ASN A 87 -20.14 5.88 -9.13
N ILE A 88 -20.36 6.82 -10.06
CA ILE A 88 -19.46 7.94 -10.31
C ILE A 88 -18.83 8.37 -8.99
N GLU A 89 -19.54 8.50 -7.88
CA GLU A 89 -18.93 8.93 -6.61
C GLU A 89 -17.93 7.93 -5.99
N ALA A 90 -18.12 6.61 -6.10
CA ALA A 90 -17.15 5.63 -5.59
C ALA A 90 -15.94 5.49 -6.52
N ASP A 91 -16.17 5.50 -7.83
CA ASP A 91 -15.11 5.55 -8.83
C ASP A 91 -14.35 6.89 -8.77
N TYR A 92 -15.04 8.00 -8.49
CA TYR A 92 -14.43 9.31 -8.26
C TYR A 92 -13.73 9.32 -6.92
N HIS A 93 -14.24 8.71 -5.86
CA HIS A 93 -13.51 8.58 -4.60
C HIS A 93 -12.27 7.71 -4.77
N GLU A 94 -12.32 6.66 -5.60
CA GLU A 94 -11.16 5.81 -5.90
C GLU A 94 -10.16 6.54 -6.81
N VAL A 95 -10.62 7.24 -7.84
CA VAL A 95 -9.79 8.08 -8.71
C VAL A 95 -9.21 9.25 -7.91
N ILE A 96 -9.98 9.96 -7.10
CA ILE A 96 -9.53 11.03 -6.20
C ILE A 96 -8.56 10.46 -5.18
N TYR A 97 -8.86 9.30 -4.58
CA TYR A 97 -7.95 8.66 -3.64
C TYR A 97 -6.63 8.31 -4.33
N ASN A 98 -6.65 7.65 -5.49
CA ASN A 98 -5.47 7.33 -6.29
C ASN A 98 -4.69 8.60 -6.70
N LEU A 99 -5.38 9.67 -7.11
CA LEU A 99 -4.77 10.99 -7.37
C LEU A 99 -4.13 11.60 -6.11
N THR A 100 -4.61 11.24 -4.93
CA THR A 100 -4.06 11.73 -3.66
C THR A 100 -2.94 10.85 -3.10
N ILE A 101 -2.77 9.62 -3.58
CA ILE A 101 -1.78 8.67 -3.05
C ILE A 101 -0.69 8.25 -4.04
N ILE A 102 -0.82 8.57 -5.32
CA ILE A 102 0.19 8.28 -6.35
C ILE A 102 0.91 9.57 -6.78
N ASP A 103 2.22 9.50 -6.93
CA ASP A 103 3.06 10.55 -7.50
C ASP A 103 2.86 10.64 -9.02
N ALA A 104 2.49 11.82 -9.52
CA ALA A 104 2.14 12.02 -10.93
C ALA A 104 3.34 11.83 -11.89
N LEU A 105 4.57 12.01 -11.42
CA LEU A 105 5.75 11.88 -12.26
C LEU A 105 6.18 10.42 -12.42
N THR A 106 6.28 9.70 -11.31
CA THR A 106 6.88 8.36 -11.25
C THR A 106 5.85 7.23 -11.20
N SER A 107 4.58 7.55 -10.96
CA SER A 107 3.51 6.57 -10.68
C SER A 107 3.77 5.69 -9.45
N CYS A 108 4.74 6.06 -8.61
CA CYS A 108 4.93 5.43 -7.31
C CYS A 108 3.94 6.00 -6.29
N PRO A 109 3.53 5.22 -5.27
CA PRO A 109 2.92 5.77 -4.08
C PRO A 109 3.70 6.97 -3.54
N ASN A 110 3.00 7.99 -3.08
CA ASN A 110 3.59 9.22 -2.56
C ASN A 110 3.86 9.13 -1.05
N LYS A 111 4.44 10.20 -0.49
CA LYS A 111 4.73 10.33 0.95
C LYS A 111 3.51 10.08 1.85
N ARG A 112 2.31 10.51 1.43
CA ARG A 112 1.10 10.31 2.23
C ARG A 112 0.81 8.82 2.40
N PHE A 113 0.82 8.08 1.29
CA PHE A 113 0.61 6.64 1.32
C PHE A 113 1.73 5.90 2.05
N PHE A 114 2.98 6.34 1.90
CA PHE A 114 4.10 5.81 2.67
C PHE A 114 3.85 5.91 4.18
N ASN A 115 3.47 7.09 4.68
CA ASN A 115 3.19 7.30 6.10
C ASN A 115 2.02 6.43 6.58
N GLU A 116 0.91 6.38 5.81
CA GLU A 116 -0.26 5.55 6.14
C GLU A 116 0.09 4.05 6.18
N PHE A 117 0.94 3.58 5.27
CA PHE A 117 1.38 2.19 5.26
C PHE A 117 2.35 1.89 6.41
N LEU A 118 3.31 2.78 6.66
CA LEU A 118 4.30 2.59 7.72
C LEU A 118 3.67 2.58 9.10
N ASP A 119 2.70 3.45 9.38
CA ASP A 119 1.98 3.48 10.65
C ASP A 119 1.28 2.15 10.96
N ARG A 120 0.64 1.56 9.93
CA ARG A 120 0.03 0.23 10.04
C ARG A 120 1.06 -0.86 10.29
N GLU A 121 2.17 -0.86 9.57
CA GLU A 121 3.19 -1.90 9.70
C GLU A 121 4.00 -1.78 11.00
N ILE A 122 4.27 -0.56 11.49
CA ILE A 122 4.86 -0.33 12.82
C ILE A 122 3.96 -0.92 13.91
N SER A 123 2.65 -0.67 13.83
CA SER A 123 1.68 -1.22 14.78
C SER A 123 1.68 -2.76 14.77
N ARG A 124 1.84 -3.38 13.58
CA ARG A 124 1.94 -4.84 13.44
C ARG A 124 3.27 -5.38 13.96
N SER A 125 4.38 -4.72 13.62
CA SER A 125 5.73 -5.06 14.07
C SER A 125 5.82 -5.06 15.59
N ASN A 126 5.38 -3.98 16.24
CA ASN A 126 5.39 -3.85 17.71
C ASN A 126 4.49 -4.90 18.39
N ARG A 127 3.32 -5.21 17.81
CA ARG A 127 2.38 -6.20 18.37
C ARG A 127 2.90 -7.63 18.26
N HIS A 128 3.49 -7.97 17.12
CA HIS A 128 3.88 -9.34 16.80
C HIS A 128 5.37 -9.61 17.00
N LYS A 129 6.14 -8.61 17.44
CA LYS A 129 7.60 -8.66 17.59
C LYS A 129 8.27 -9.18 16.32
N ARG A 130 7.90 -8.55 15.20
CA ARG A 130 8.40 -8.91 13.87
C ARG A 130 9.29 -7.80 13.35
N PRO A 131 10.38 -8.14 12.65
CA PRO A 131 11.27 -7.13 12.10
C PRO A 131 10.54 -6.28 11.06
N LEU A 132 10.87 -5.00 11.00
CA LEU A 132 10.37 -4.06 9.99
C LEU A 132 11.52 -3.16 9.60
N SER A 133 11.84 -3.13 8.30
CA SER A 133 12.93 -2.31 7.77
C SER A 133 12.41 -1.19 6.89
N VAL A 134 13.06 -0.02 6.96
CA VAL A 134 12.82 1.16 6.12
C VAL A 134 14.12 1.57 5.45
N LEU A 135 14.07 1.77 4.14
CA LEU A 135 15.16 2.31 3.35
C LEU A 135 14.78 3.72 2.90
N MET A 136 15.65 4.69 3.14
CA MET A 136 15.58 6.04 2.58
C MET A 136 16.63 6.15 1.48
N ILE A 137 16.21 6.58 0.29
CA ILE A 137 16.99 6.56 -0.94
C ILE A 137 16.98 7.96 -1.53
N ASP A 138 18.12 8.45 -2.00
CA ASP A 138 18.24 9.74 -2.67
C ASP A 138 19.19 9.66 -3.87
N LEU A 139 18.83 10.34 -4.96
CA LEU A 139 19.67 10.43 -6.15
C LEU A 139 20.86 11.36 -5.90
N ASP A 140 22.05 10.79 -6.02
CA ASP A 140 23.29 11.53 -5.87
C ASP A 140 23.45 12.56 -7.00
N ASN A 141 23.81 13.79 -6.62
CA ASN A 141 24.10 14.88 -7.56
C ASN A 141 22.95 15.21 -8.53
N PHE A 142 21.69 14.95 -8.14
CA PHE A 142 20.51 15.21 -8.98
C PHE A 142 20.42 16.66 -9.47
N LYS A 143 20.82 17.63 -8.63
CA LYS A 143 20.91 19.03 -9.04
C LYS A 143 21.85 19.25 -10.23
N ALA A 144 22.99 18.57 -10.29
CA ALA A 144 23.94 18.71 -11.40
C ALA A 144 23.36 18.18 -12.73
N VAL A 145 22.50 17.15 -12.67
CA VAL A 145 21.76 16.63 -13.83
C VAL A 145 20.79 17.70 -14.35
N ASN A 146 20.02 18.32 -13.45
CA ASN A 146 19.11 19.42 -13.81
C ASN A 146 19.86 20.64 -14.36
N ASP A 147 20.96 21.02 -13.73
CA ASP A 147 21.75 22.20 -14.13
C ASP A 147 22.44 22.00 -15.49
N SER A 148 22.83 20.76 -15.82
CA SER A 148 23.54 20.44 -17.07
C SER A 148 22.64 20.07 -18.26
N MET A 149 21.49 19.45 -18.00
CA MET A 149 20.61 18.90 -19.04
C MET A 149 19.16 19.38 -18.96
N GLY A 150 18.84 20.23 -17.98
CA GLY A 150 17.50 20.77 -17.74
C GLY A 150 16.60 19.83 -16.93
N HIS A 151 15.51 20.39 -16.42
CA HIS A 151 14.57 19.66 -15.55
C HIS A 151 13.91 18.44 -16.22
N LEU A 152 13.70 18.47 -17.54
CA LEU A 152 13.14 17.33 -18.27
C LEU A 152 14.05 16.09 -18.21
N ALA A 153 15.37 16.30 -18.20
CA ALA A 153 16.33 15.21 -18.03
C ALA A 153 16.27 14.62 -16.62
N GLY A 154 16.14 15.48 -15.59
CA GLY A 154 15.93 15.04 -14.22
C GLY A 154 14.63 14.25 -14.05
N ASP A 155 13.53 14.73 -14.64
CA ASP A 155 12.24 14.03 -14.65
C ASP A 155 12.33 12.66 -15.33
N SER A 156 13.05 12.57 -16.45
CA SER A 156 13.31 11.30 -17.13
C SER A 156 14.13 10.35 -16.25
N ALA A 157 15.16 10.86 -15.58
CA ALA A 157 15.98 10.08 -14.66
C ALA A 157 15.16 9.51 -13.49
N LEU A 158 14.28 10.32 -12.88
CA LEU A 158 13.40 9.88 -11.81
C LEU A 158 12.44 8.78 -12.26
N LYS A 159 11.85 8.92 -13.46
CA LYS A 159 10.98 7.89 -14.06
C LYS A 159 11.72 6.59 -14.32
N ALA A 160 12.89 6.67 -14.95
CA ALA A 160 13.71 5.51 -15.27
C ALA A 160 14.15 4.78 -13.99
N MET A 161 14.61 5.52 -12.97
CA MET A 161 15.00 4.92 -11.70
C MET A 161 13.81 4.27 -10.99
N ALA A 162 12.65 4.92 -10.98
CA ALA A 162 11.45 4.36 -10.37
C ALA A 162 11.04 3.03 -11.03
N ALA A 163 11.05 2.96 -12.36
CA ALA A 163 10.76 1.74 -13.10
C ALA A 163 11.77 0.63 -12.76
N LEU A 164 13.06 0.98 -12.77
CA LEU A 164 14.16 0.08 -12.48
C LEU A 164 14.08 -0.53 -11.07
N ILE A 165 13.81 0.30 -10.06
CA ILE A 165 13.68 -0.17 -8.67
C ILE A 165 12.43 -1.00 -8.52
N ARG A 166 11.29 -0.60 -9.12
CA ARG A 166 10.00 -1.30 -8.97
C ARG A 166 10.09 -2.79 -9.31
N GLU A 167 10.88 -3.18 -10.31
CA GLU A 167 11.09 -4.59 -10.70
C GLU A 167 11.74 -5.44 -9.60
N THR A 168 12.38 -4.81 -8.62
CA THR A 168 13.04 -5.48 -7.50
C THR A 168 12.15 -5.66 -6.28
N ILE A 169 10.98 -5.00 -6.25
CA ILE A 169 10.11 -4.87 -5.08
C ILE A 169 8.97 -5.88 -5.14
N ARG A 170 8.72 -6.56 -4.03
CA ARG A 170 7.65 -7.56 -3.91
C ARG A 170 6.30 -6.92 -3.64
N ARG A 171 5.23 -7.71 -3.76
CA ARG A 171 3.84 -7.24 -3.60
C ARG A 171 3.54 -6.78 -2.18
N GLU A 172 4.15 -7.43 -1.19
CA GLU A 172 4.02 -7.15 0.23
C GLU A 172 4.89 -5.96 0.71
N GLU A 173 5.83 -5.52 -0.12
CA GLU A 173 6.72 -4.39 0.15
C GLU A 173 6.13 -3.11 -0.46
N LEU A 174 6.48 -1.96 0.12
CA LEU A 174 6.08 -0.66 -0.45
C LEU A 174 7.30 0.07 -0.99
N PHE A 175 7.27 0.44 -2.26
CA PHE A 175 8.17 1.44 -2.84
C PHE A 175 7.41 2.71 -3.17
N SER A 176 7.92 3.85 -2.71
CA SER A 176 7.26 5.15 -2.76
C SER A 176 8.23 6.28 -3.10
N ARG A 177 7.71 7.37 -3.68
CA ARG A 177 8.42 8.64 -3.79
C ARG A 177 8.14 9.47 -2.54
N PHE A 178 9.18 9.78 -1.78
CA PHE A 178 9.09 10.47 -0.51
C PHE A 178 9.05 11.99 -0.69
N GLY A 179 9.74 12.54 -1.70
CA GLY A 179 9.65 13.95 -2.07
C GLY A 179 10.85 14.39 -2.90
N GLY A 180 10.67 15.29 -3.87
CA GLY A 180 11.78 15.70 -4.75
C GLY A 180 12.44 14.50 -5.43
N GLU A 181 13.72 14.31 -5.18
CA GLU A 181 14.56 13.19 -5.62
C GLU A 181 14.66 12.03 -4.60
N GLU A 182 13.89 12.07 -3.51
CA GLU A 182 13.90 11.07 -2.45
C GLU A 182 12.84 10.00 -2.68
N PHE A 183 13.23 8.76 -2.44
CA PHE A 183 12.37 7.58 -2.46
C PHE A 183 12.52 6.81 -1.15
N ALA A 184 11.52 6.01 -0.82
CA ALA A 184 11.55 5.17 0.36
C ALA A 184 10.94 3.80 0.11
N ILE A 185 11.49 2.79 0.78
CA ILE A 185 11.00 1.41 0.75
C ILE A 185 10.65 0.96 2.17
N ILE A 186 9.50 0.29 2.33
CA ILE A 186 9.09 -0.40 3.54
C ILE A 186 9.13 -1.90 3.29
N LEU A 187 9.83 -2.62 4.16
CA LEU A 187 10.03 -4.07 4.09
C LEU A 187 9.46 -4.72 5.36
N PRO A 188 8.17 -5.12 5.36
CA PRO A 188 7.59 -5.88 6.46
C PRO A 188 8.32 -7.20 6.68
N GLU A 189 8.41 -7.62 7.94
CA GLU A 189 8.99 -8.92 8.35
C GLU A 189 10.40 -9.17 7.83
N THR A 190 11.17 -8.10 7.61
CA THR A 190 12.50 -8.15 7.00
C THR A 190 13.55 -7.61 7.97
N LYS A 191 14.54 -8.45 8.29
CA LYS A 191 15.67 -8.09 9.16
C LYS A 191 16.70 -7.22 8.43
N ILE A 192 17.58 -6.59 9.22
CA ILE A 192 18.57 -5.64 8.69
C ILE A 192 19.48 -6.27 7.62
N GLU A 193 19.87 -7.54 7.77
CA GLU A 193 20.77 -8.22 6.82
C GLU A 193 20.11 -8.35 5.44
N GLN A 194 18.83 -8.74 5.42
CA GLN A 194 18.06 -8.88 4.18
C GLN A 194 17.75 -7.52 3.56
N ALA A 195 17.43 -6.52 4.39
CA ALA A 195 17.20 -5.15 3.94
C ALA A 195 18.45 -4.54 3.29
N VAL A 196 19.64 -4.79 3.86
CA VAL A 196 20.91 -4.34 3.30
C VAL A 196 21.23 -5.04 1.98
N ILE A 197 20.93 -6.34 1.85
CA ILE A 197 21.09 -7.06 0.57
C ILE A 197 20.25 -6.42 -0.53
N LEU A 198 18.98 -6.09 -0.25
CA LEU A 198 18.12 -5.41 -1.21
C LEU A 198 18.62 -3.99 -1.51
N ALA A 199 19.04 -3.24 -0.49
CA ALA A 199 19.61 -1.90 -0.66
C ALA A 199 20.83 -1.92 -1.58
N GLU A 200 21.78 -2.83 -1.36
CA GLU A 200 22.97 -2.97 -2.20
C GLU A 200 22.64 -3.41 -3.63
N LYS A 201 21.64 -4.29 -3.78
CA LYS A 201 21.12 -4.66 -5.11
C LYS A 201 20.57 -3.43 -5.84
N ILE A 202 19.75 -2.62 -5.18
CA ILE A 202 19.20 -1.39 -5.75
C ILE A 202 20.31 -0.42 -6.13
N ARG A 203 21.24 -0.15 -5.21
CA ARG A 203 22.39 0.74 -5.43
C ARG A 203 23.19 0.30 -6.67
N SER A 204 23.52 -0.99 -6.75
CA SER A 204 24.27 -1.58 -7.86
C SER A 204 23.51 -1.51 -9.19
N ILE A 205 22.21 -1.81 -9.19
CA ILE A 205 21.40 -1.74 -10.42
C ILE A 205 21.31 -0.30 -10.93
N VAL A 206 21.14 0.69 -10.05
CA VAL A 206 21.12 2.11 -10.45
C VAL A 206 22.49 2.57 -10.96
N GLU A 207 23.57 2.24 -10.25
CA GLU A 207 24.94 2.58 -10.65
C GLU A 207 25.31 2.01 -12.03
N ASN A 208 24.89 0.79 -12.32
CA ASN A 208 25.19 0.12 -13.58
C ASN A 208 24.21 0.47 -14.71
N ASN A 209 23.14 1.22 -14.42
CA ASN A 209 22.19 1.64 -15.44
C ASN A 209 22.70 2.88 -16.17
N GLN A 210 22.76 2.79 -17.51
CA GLN A 210 23.03 3.94 -18.36
C GLN A 210 21.72 4.68 -18.64
N PHE A 211 21.57 5.86 -18.05
CA PHE A 211 20.42 6.73 -18.31
C PHE A 211 20.61 7.46 -19.64
N ASP A 212 19.52 7.66 -20.36
CA ASP A 212 19.51 8.38 -21.64
C ASP A 212 18.41 9.44 -21.64
N PHE A 213 18.76 10.63 -22.12
CA PHE A 213 17.80 11.69 -22.43
C PHE A 213 18.25 12.42 -23.68
N GLU A 214 17.40 12.47 -24.71
CA GLU A 214 17.70 13.11 -25.99
C GLU A 214 19.04 12.64 -26.61
N SER A 215 19.32 11.33 -26.57
CA SER A 215 20.58 10.72 -27.03
C SER A 215 21.83 11.10 -26.25
N LYS A 216 21.69 11.80 -25.11
CA LYS A 216 22.78 12.02 -24.15
C LYS A 216 22.72 10.97 -23.06
N LYS A 217 23.79 10.21 -22.96
CA LYS A 217 23.99 9.17 -21.94
C LYS A 217 24.67 9.76 -20.71
N PHE A 218 24.15 9.41 -19.54
CA PHE A 218 24.71 9.82 -18.26
C PHE A 218 24.49 8.74 -17.21
N ASN A 219 25.27 8.81 -16.13
CA ASN A 219 25.17 7.89 -15.00
C ASN A 219 24.74 8.68 -13.76
N ILE A 220 23.90 8.05 -12.95
CA ILE A 220 23.48 8.55 -11.64
C ILE A 220 23.67 7.41 -10.65
N THR A 221 24.03 7.75 -9.42
CA THR A 221 24.10 6.81 -8.30
C THR A 221 23.08 7.19 -7.23
N VAL A 222 22.87 6.31 -6.26
CA VAL A 222 22.01 6.59 -5.11
C VAL A 222 22.76 6.36 -3.81
N SER A 223 22.44 7.19 -2.83
CA SER A 223 22.80 6.96 -1.44
C SER A 223 21.59 6.36 -0.71
N ILE A 224 21.82 5.39 0.17
CA ILE A 224 20.75 4.67 0.87
C ILE A 224 21.04 4.57 2.37
N GLY A 225 20.06 4.97 3.19
CA GLY A 225 20.06 4.75 4.63
C GLY A 225 19.05 3.68 5.03
N VAL A 226 19.47 2.69 5.83
CA VAL A 226 18.64 1.53 6.22
C VAL A 226 18.43 1.50 7.73
N ALA A 227 17.18 1.47 8.17
CA ALA A 227 16.83 1.29 9.58
C ALA A 227 15.92 0.08 9.76
N THR A 228 16.08 -0.62 10.89
CA THR A 228 15.26 -1.78 11.25
C THR A 228 14.87 -1.71 12.71
N THR A 229 13.64 -2.13 13.01
CA THR A 229 13.19 -2.47 14.37
C THR A 229 12.84 -3.95 14.42
N GLU A 230 13.02 -4.59 15.57
CA GLU A 230 12.54 -5.96 15.85
C GLU A 230 11.14 -5.97 16.51
N GLY A 231 10.56 -4.77 16.73
CA GLY A 231 9.30 -4.59 17.46
C GLY A 231 9.43 -4.71 18.98
N ASP A 232 10.65 -4.92 19.50
CA ASP A 232 10.97 -4.99 20.93
C ASP A 232 12.37 -4.39 21.22
N PRO A 233 12.48 -3.25 21.94
CA PRO A 233 11.37 -2.45 22.44
C PRO A 233 10.55 -1.84 21.29
N PRO A 234 9.26 -1.53 21.51
CA PRO A 234 8.43 -0.87 20.52
C PRO A 234 9.06 0.46 20.05
N VAL A 235 8.97 0.73 18.75
CA VAL A 235 9.41 2.00 18.17
C VAL A 235 8.24 2.73 17.50
N THR A 236 8.37 4.05 17.41
CA THR A 236 7.43 4.90 16.66
C THR A 236 7.85 5.01 15.19
N MET A 237 6.88 5.35 14.33
CA MET A 237 7.15 5.66 12.92
C MET A 237 8.23 6.73 12.77
N ASP A 238 8.12 7.84 13.50
CA ASP A 238 9.04 8.97 13.42
C ASP A 238 10.47 8.58 13.80
N GLN A 239 10.64 7.75 14.84
CA GLN A 239 11.94 7.23 15.23
C GLN A 239 12.57 6.38 14.12
N LEU A 240 11.79 5.50 13.46
CA LEU A 240 12.32 4.64 12.41
C LEU A 240 12.72 5.45 11.16
N ILE A 241 11.90 6.44 10.77
CA ILE A 241 12.21 7.37 9.67
C ILE A 241 13.44 8.21 10.01
N GLN A 242 13.52 8.79 11.21
CA GLN A 242 14.66 9.61 11.63
C GLN A 242 15.96 8.81 11.59
N GLN A 243 15.92 7.55 11.99
CA GLN A 243 17.09 6.67 11.94
C GLN A 243 17.52 6.31 10.51
N SER A 244 16.58 6.07 9.59
CA SER A 244 16.93 5.78 8.19
C SER A 244 17.43 7.03 7.48
N ASP A 245 16.83 8.20 7.74
CA ASP A 245 17.25 9.49 7.22
C ASP A 245 18.65 9.89 7.71
N ALA A 246 18.92 9.74 9.01
CA ALA A 246 20.26 9.99 9.55
C ALA A 246 21.33 9.13 8.84
N ARG A 247 21.03 7.87 8.55
CA ARG A 247 21.94 6.98 7.82
C ARG A 247 22.07 7.36 6.34
N LEU A 248 21.01 7.84 5.71
CA LEU A 248 21.07 8.38 4.35
C LEU A 248 21.98 9.62 4.31
N TYR A 249 21.85 10.51 5.28
CA TYR A 249 22.73 11.66 5.44
C TYR A 249 24.20 11.24 5.61
N LEU A 250 24.47 10.20 6.41
CA LEU A 250 25.81 9.61 6.52
C LEU A 250 26.31 9.05 5.19
N ALA A 251 25.46 8.36 4.43
CA ALA A 251 25.81 7.84 3.10
C ALA A 251 26.24 8.98 2.17
N LYS A 252 25.46 10.07 2.12
CA LYS A 252 25.78 11.26 1.30
C LYS A 252 27.10 11.90 1.71
N ASN A 253 27.36 12.03 3.00
CA ASN A 253 28.58 12.68 3.51
C ASN A 253 29.82 11.80 3.50
N SER A 254 29.66 10.48 3.42
CA SER A 254 30.80 9.56 3.40
C SER A 254 31.32 9.30 1.98
N GLY A 255 30.83 10.01 0.97
CA GLY A 255 31.26 9.89 -0.43
C GLY A 255 30.19 9.37 -1.39
N ARG A 256 28.92 9.34 -0.97
CA ARG A 256 27.77 8.94 -1.79
C ARG A 256 27.86 7.49 -2.29
N ASN A 257 26.93 7.09 -3.17
CA ASN A 257 26.89 5.79 -3.83
C ASN A 257 27.15 4.61 -2.87
N ARG A 258 26.39 4.54 -1.78
CA ARG A 258 26.58 3.54 -0.74
C ARG A 258 25.34 3.32 0.11
N VAL A 259 25.33 2.18 0.78
CA VAL A 259 24.37 1.84 1.81
C VAL A 259 24.98 2.07 3.19
N VAL A 260 24.25 2.73 4.08
CA VAL A 260 24.61 2.86 5.50
C VAL A 260 23.47 2.29 6.35
N PHE A 261 23.81 1.37 7.25
CA PHE A 261 22.86 0.71 8.15
C PHE A 261 23.31 0.72 9.61
N GLN A 262 24.59 0.95 9.87
CA GLN A 262 25.14 1.07 11.21
C GLN A 262 24.93 2.50 11.73
N SER A 263 24.68 2.63 13.03
CA SER A 263 24.81 3.93 13.71
C SER A 263 26.29 4.32 13.73
N MET A 264 26.59 5.63 13.74
CA MET A 264 27.96 6.05 14.05
C MET A 264 28.38 5.47 15.41
N PRO A 265 29.59 4.93 15.55
CA PRO A 265 30.13 4.66 16.87
C PRO A 265 30.20 6.00 17.63
N SER A 266 29.52 6.03 18.78
CA SER A 266 29.60 7.10 19.78
C SER A 266 30.99 7.19 20.38
#